data_AF-A0A521EHN9-F1
#
_entry.id   AF-A0A521EHN9-F1
#
_cell.length_a   1.000
_cell.length_b   1.000
_cell.length_c   1.000
_cell.angle_alpha   90.00
_cell.angle_beta   90.00
_cell.angle_gamma   90.00
#
_symmetry.space_group_name_H-M   'P 1'
#
loop_
_entity.id
_entity.type
_entity.pdbx_description
1 polymer ?
#
loop_
_entity_poly.entity_id
_entity_poly.type
_entity_poly.pdbx_seq_one_letter_code
_entity_poly.pdbx_strand_id
1 'polypeptide(L)'
;MGVYRMFDIYLYNPGSKRFEKLKEPDYSRSSCSCLCDVTAEKSKKLLKTGCRGGARWHQDVYRFGKKGILEWVATKEQPEE
;
A
#
# COMPACT_ATOMS: atom_id res chain seq x y z
N MET A 1 2.61 14.00 -17.40
CA MET A 1 1.96 12.76 -16.95
C MET A 1 2.70 12.29 -15.71
N GLY A 2 2.06 12.32 -14.54
CA GLY A 2 2.71 11.92 -13.29
C GLY A 2 3.08 10.44 -13.33
N VAL A 3 4.36 10.13 -13.13
CA VAL A 3 4.88 8.76 -13.12
C VAL A 3 4.87 8.28 -11.68
N TYR A 4 4.10 7.22 -11.39
CA TYR A 4 4.17 6.52 -10.11
C TYR A 4 5.08 5.30 -10.22
N ARG A 5 5.72 4.90 -9.13
CA ARG A 5 6.58 3.72 -9.08
C ARG A 5 5.84 2.54 -8.46
N MET A 6 5.89 1.39 -9.12
CA MET A 6 5.39 0.13 -8.58
C MET A 6 6.46 -0.54 -7.73
N PHE A 7 6.06 -1.16 -6.62
CA PHE A 7 6.96 -1.85 -5.71
C PHE A 7 6.51 -3.28 -5.45
N ASP A 8 7.44 -4.22 -5.58
CA ASP A 8 7.31 -5.53 -4.93
C ASP A 8 7.83 -5.42 -3.49
N ILE A 9 6.94 -5.67 -2.53
CA ILE A 9 7.29 -5.62 -1.11
C ILE A 9 7.56 -7.02 -0.59
N TYR A 10 8.61 -7.16 0.21
CA TYR A 10 8.94 -8.42 0.90
C TYR A 10 8.96 -8.19 2.41
N LEU A 11 8.35 -9.11 3.15
CA LEU A 11 8.33 -9.10 4.61
C LEU A 11 9.36 -10.10 5.14
N TYR A 12 10.13 -9.69 6.13
CA TYR A 12 11.03 -10.59 6.84
C TYR A 12 10.24 -11.50 7.79
N ASN A 13 10.34 -12.81 7.59
CA ASN A 13 9.79 -13.82 8.47
C ASN A 13 10.87 -14.28 9.46
N PRO A 14 10.75 -13.98 10.77
CA PRO A 14 11.77 -14.35 11.76
C PRO A 14 11.84 -15.86 12.02
N GLY A 15 10.77 -16.62 11.74
CA GLY A 15 10.73 -18.07 11.92
C GLY A 15 11.55 -18.81 10.85
N SER A 16 11.43 -18.38 9.59
CA SER A 16 12.19 -18.94 8.46
C SER A 16 13.53 -18.23 8.22
N LYS A 17 13.75 -17.06 8.86
CA LYS A 17 14.88 -16.14 8.63
C LYS A 17 15.02 -15.72 7.16
N ARG A 18 13.90 -15.60 6.45
CA ARG A 18 13.86 -15.28 5.02
C ARG A 18 12.91 -14.12 4.75
N PHE A 19 13.13 -13.45 3.64
CA PHE A 19 12.18 -12.51 3.08
C PHE A 19 11.17 -13.26 2.22
N GLU A 20 9.90 -13.06 2.52
CA GLU A 20 8.77 -13.64 1.79
C GLU A 20 8.00 -12.51 1.11
N LYS A 21 7.55 -12.74 -0.14
CA LYS A 21 6.80 -11.71 -0.87
C LYS A 21 5.53 -11.38 -0.10
N LEU A 22 5.28 -10.09 0.12
CA LEU A 22 4.04 -9.60 0.72
C LEU A 22 2.87 -10.05 -0.14
N LYS A 23 1.87 -10.68 0.49
CA LYS A 23 0.62 -10.98 -0.20
C LYS A 23 -0.12 -9.67 -0.48
N GLU A 24 -0.46 -9.44 -1.74
CA GLU A 24 -1.22 -8.25 -2.12
C GLU A 24 -2.59 -8.21 -1.42
N PRO A 25 -3.07 -7.01 -1.05
CA PRO A 25 -4.37 -6.83 -0.43
C PRO A 25 -5.52 -7.11 -1.40
N ASP A 26 -6.72 -7.24 -0.86
CA ASP A 26 -7.94 -7.14 -1.66
C ASP A 26 -8.16 -5.67 -2.07
N TYR A 27 -8.07 -5.40 -3.37
CA TYR A 27 -8.26 -4.07 -3.95
C TYR A 27 -9.73 -3.71 -4.24
N SER A 28 -10.69 -4.57 -3.89
CA SER A 28 -12.12 -4.33 -4.18
C SER A 28 -12.68 -3.04 -3.57
N ARG A 29 -12.04 -2.52 -2.52
CA ARG A 29 -12.44 -1.29 -1.81
C ARG A 29 -11.52 -0.09 -2.05
N SER A 30 -10.38 -0.29 -2.71
CA SER A 30 -9.37 0.74 -2.91
C SER A 30 -9.53 1.44 -4.24
N SER A 31 -8.98 2.65 -4.36
CA SER A 31 -8.92 3.35 -5.66
C SER A 31 -7.74 2.89 -6.51
N CYS A 32 -6.67 2.45 -5.87
CA CYS A 32 -5.50 1.90 -6.53
C CYS A 32 -5.64 0.39 -6.73
N SER A 33 -5.08 -0.09 -7.83
CA SER A 33 -5.00 -1.51 -8.18
C SER A 33 -3.57 -2.07 -8.03
N CYS A 34 -2.72 -1.37 -7.28
CA CYS A 34 -1.31 -1.69 -7.09
C CYS A 34 -0.77 -1.09 -5.79
N LEU A 35 0.37 -1.63 -5.34
CA LEU A 35 1.23 -1.00 -4.34
C LEU A 35 2.20 -0.03 -5.05
N CYS A 36 1.73 1.20 -5.22
CA CYS A 36 2.36 2.27 -5.98
C CYS A 36 2.75 3.44 -5.06
N ASP A 37 3.94 4.03 -5.26
CA ASP A 37 4.49 5.12 -4.43
C ASP A 37 4.27 4.91 -2.93
N VAL A 38 4.72 3.74 -2.46
CA VAL A 38 4.39 3.26 -1.12
C VAL A 38 5.13 4.02 -0.02
N THR A 39 4.43 4.32 1.06
CA THR A 39 4.98 4.93 2.28
C THR A 39 4.56 4.14 3.51
N ALA A 40 5.51 3.69 4.32
CA ALA A 40 5.24 2.97 5.56
C ALA A 40 5.26 3.91 6.78
N GLU A 41 4.16 3.95 7.53
CA GLU A 41 4.04 4.70 8.80
C GLU A 41 4.16 3.72 9.98
N LYS A 42 5.41 3.49 10.42
CA LYS A 42 5.77 2.46 11.41
C LYS A 42 5.04 2.63 12.75
N SER A 43 4.91 3.86 13.23
CA SER A 43 4.27 4.17 14.52
C SER A 43 2.81 3.73 14.57
N LYS A 44 2.10 3.75 13.43
CA LYS A 44 0.68 3.36 13.32
C LYS A 44 0.47 2.00 12.67
N LYS A 45 1.55 1.33 12.24
CA LYS A 45 1.52 0.10 11.43
C LYS A 45 0.67 0.24 10.17
N LEU A 46 0.83 1.37 9.47
CA LEU A 46 0.10 1.63 8.22
C LEU A 46 1.03 1.58 7.01
N LEU A 47 0.49 1.15 5.88
CA LEU A 47 1.08 1.28 4.56
C LEU A 47 0.15 2.16 3.72
N LYS A 48 0.68 3.23 3.16
CA LYS A 48 -0.03 4.11 2.22
C LYS A 48 0.45 3.83 0.81
N THR A 49 -0.46 3.80 -0.14
CA THR A 49 -0.16 3.66 -1.57
C THR A 49 -0.84 4.79 -2.33
N GLY A 50 -0.15 5.35 -3.30
CA GLY A 50 -0.64 6.45 -4.14
C GLY A 50 -0.80 6.00 -5.58
N CYS A 51 -1.87 6.43 -6.23
CA CYS A 51 -2.08 6.22 -7.65
C CYS A 51 -2.84 7.40 -8.26
N ARG A 52 -2.75 7.52 -9.59
CA ARG A 52 -3.51 8.51 -10.35
C ARG A 52 -4.68 7.83 -11.06
N GLY A 53 -5.90 8.27 -10.75
CA GLY A 53 -7.13 7.88 -11.42
C GLY A 53 -7.69 9.05 -12.21
N GLY A 54 -7.55 9.03 -13.55
CA GLY A 54 -7.95 10.17 -14.39
C GLY A 54 -7.20 11.46 -14.03
N ALA A 55 -7.96 12.48 -13.61
CA ALA A 55 -7.42 13.78 -13.22
C ALA A 55 -7.14 13.92 -11.71
N ARG A 56 -7.36 12.87 -10.91
CA ARG A 56 -7.21 12.92 -9.45
C ARG A 56 -6.10 12.00 -8.95
N TRP A 57 -5.45 12.41 -7.87
CA TRP A 57 -4.59 11.55 -7.08
C TRP A 57 -5.38 10.91 -5.95
N HIS A 58 -5.22 9.61 -5.80
CA HIS A 58 -5.81 8.82 -4.73
C HIS A 58 -4.70 8.25 -3.86
N GLN A 59 -4.97 8.18 -2.57
CA GLN A 59 -4.12 7.52 -1.59
C GLN A 59 -4.94 6.52 -0.80
N ASP A 60 -4.65 5.23 -0.96
CA ASP A 60 -5.24 4.19 -0.14
C ASP A 60 -4.36 3.93 1.08
N VAL A 61 -5.01 3.63 2.20
CA VAL A 61 -4.39 3.36 3.49
C VAL A 61 -4.73 1.95 3.90
N TYR A 62 -3.70 1.15 4.12
CA TYR A 62 -3.78 -0.21 4.64
C TYR A 62 -3.15 -0.29 6.03
N ARG A 63 -3.65 -1.19 6.86
CA ARG A 63 -3.06 -1.54 8.15
C ARG A 63 -2.42 -2.92 8.06
N PHE A 64 -1.24 -3.07 8.63
CA PHE A 64 -0.65 -4.40 8.81
C PHE A 64 -1.40 -5.15 9.91
N GLY A 65 -2.18 -6.15 9.50
CA GLY A 65 -2.87 -7.09 10.35
C GLY A 65 -1.97 -8.23 10.84
N LYS A 66 -2.60 -9.31 11.31
CA LYS A 66 -1.87 -10.51 11.74
C LYS A 66 -1.17 -11.15 10.54
N LYS A 67 0.03 -11.72 10.78
CA LYS A 67 0.84 -12.41 9.76
C LYS A 67 1.20 -11.53 8.54
N GLY A 68 1.22 -10.21 8.70
CA GLY A 68 1.63 -9.29 7.63
C GLY A 68 0.58 -9.06 6.54
N ILE A 69 -0.67 -9.47 6.76
CA ILE A 69 -1.77 -9.20 5.82
C ILE A 69 -2.09 -7.70 5.83
N LEU A 70 -2.27 -7.11 4.64
CA LEU A 70 -2.73 -5.74 4.51
C LEU A 70 -4.26 -5.68 4.54
N GLU A 71 -4.80 -4.98 5.52
CA GLU A 71 -6.24 -4.74 5.69
C GLU A 71 -6.55 -3.31 5.25
N TRP A 72 -7.49 -3.14 4.31
CA TRP A 72 -7.89 -1.80 3.85
C TRP A 72 -8.54 -1.02 5.00
N VAL A 73 -8.17 0.25 5.15
CA VAL A 73 -8.69 1.15 6.19
C VAL A 73 -9.51 2.27 5.57
N ALA A 74 -8.96 2.96 4.57
CA ALA A 74 -9.59 4.12 3.96
C ALA A 74 -8.92 4.48 2.63
N THR A 75 -9.64 5.25 1.82
CA THR A 75 -9.13 5.96 0.65
C THR A 75 -9.23 7.45 0.90
N LYS A 76 -8.22 8.21 0.49
CA LYS A 76 -8.20 9.68 0.54
C LYS A 76 -7.90 10.23 -0.86
N GLU A 77 -8.63 11.26 -1.27
CA GLU A 77 -8.20 12.07 -2.41
C GLU A 77 -7.06 13.00 -1.96
N GLN A 78 -6.00 13.09 -2.75
CA GLN A 78 -4.93 14.06 -2.51
C GLN A 78 -5.12 15.27 -3.43
N PRO A 79 -5.07 16.51 -2.90
CA PRO A 79 -5.00 17.69 -3.74
C PRO A 79 -3.68 17.67 -4.54
N GLU A 80 -3.75 18.08 -5.81
CA GLU A 80 -2.54 18.43 -6.57
C GLU A 80 -1.99 19.73 -5.96
N GLU A 81 -0.81 19.65 -5.33
CA GLU A 81 0.01 20.83 -5.01
C GLU A 81 0.64 21.41 -6.28
#